data_AF-A0A6B3FDN4-F1
#
_entry.id   AF-A0A6B3FDN4-F1
#
_cell.length_a   1.000
_cell.length_b   1.000
_cell.length_c   1.000
_cell.angle_alpha   90.00
_cell.angle_beta   90.00
_cell.angle_gamma   90.00
#
_symmetry.space_group_name_H-M   'P 1'
#
loop_
_entity.id
_entity.type
_entity.pdbx_description
1 polymer ?
#
loop_
_entity_poly.entity_id
_entity_poly.type
_entity_poly.pdbx_seq_one_letter_code
_entity_poly.pdbx_strand_id
1 'polypeptide(L)'
;HNALTDVPGIRVGHATVTEPPRVHSGVTAILPEGVGPHAPLPAGFFAGNGYGKLIGTTQLAELGELETPLLLTSTLSAFRVADALVG
;
A
#
# COMPACT_ATOMS: atom_id res chain seq x y z
N HIS A 1 -15.38 -10.67 10.56
CA HIS A 1 -15.58 -9.28 10.09
C HIS A 1 -16.15 -9.22 8.67
N ASN A 2 -16.12 -10.32 7.90
CA ASN A 2 -16.33 -10.34 6.45
C ASN A 2 -15.46 -9.28 5.74
N ALA A 3 -14.19 -9.24 6.13
CA ALA A 3 -13.25 -8.22 5.71
C ALA A 3 -11.85 -8.82 5.57
N LEU A 4 -10.93 -8.10 4.92
CA LEU A 4 -9.54 -8.52 4.77
C LEU A 4 -8.88 -8.84 6.12
N THR A 5 -9.26 -8.14 7.19
CA THR A 5 -8.78 -8.36 8.56
C THR A 5 -9.26 -9.65 9.21
N ASP A 6 -10.09 -10.46 8.53
CA ASP A 6 -10.37 -11.83 8.95
C ASP A 6 -9.16 -12.76 8.75
N VAL A 7 -8.20 -12.36 7.91
CA VAL A 7 -6.89 -13.01 7.83
C VAL A 7 -6.07 -12.60 9.06
N PRO A 8 -5.65 -13.54 9.92
CA PRO A 8 -4.86 -13.22 11.11
C PRO A 8 -3.59 -12.43 10.78
N GLY A 9 -3.25 -11.46 11.62
CA GLY A 9 -2.06 -10.60 11.44
C GLY A 9 -2.25 -9.46 10.45
N ILE A 10 -3.35 -9.39 9.68
CA ILE A 10 -3.61 -8.24 8.81
C ILE A 10 -4.29 -7.11 9.57
N ARG A 11 -3.70 -5.91 9.52
CA ARG A 11 -4.30 -4.66 10.01
C ARG A 11 -4.57 -3.70 8.85
N VAL A 12 -5.64 -2.92 8.96
CA VAL A 12 -5.98 -1.87 8.00
C VAL A 12 -6.21 -0.56 8.73
N GLY A 13 -5.62 0.53 8.23
CA GLY A 13 -5.76 1.88 8.78
C GLY A 13 -6.13 2.88 7.70
N HIS A 14 -6.88 3.92 8.08
CA HIS A 14 -7.32 4.98 7.17
C HIS A 14 -6.98 6.35 7.75
N ALA A 15 -6.52 7.26 6.88
CA ALA A 15 -6.44 8.68 7.13
C ALA A 15 -7.25 9.40 6.06
N THR A 16 -8.38 10.00 6.47
CA THR A 16 -9.25 10.76 5.58
C THR A 16 -8.96 12.24 5.74
N VAL A 17 -8.68 12.93 4.62
CA VAL A 17 -8.44 14.37 4.59
C VAL A 17 -9.58 15.03 3.82
N THR A 18 -10.37 15.83 4.53
CA THR A 18 -11.50 16.57 3.95
C THR A 18 -11.38 18.03 4.32
N GLU A 19 -11.12 18.87 3.32
CA GLU A 19 -11.10 20.33 3.43
C GLU A 19 -12.01 20.92 2.35
N PRO A 20 -13.30 21.09 2.66
CA PRO A 20 -14.26 21.58 1.69
C PRO A 20 -13.92 23.01 1.25
N PRO A 21 -14.16 23.37 -0.03
CA PRO A 21 -14.79 22.54 -1.06
C PRO A 21 -13.80 21.77 -1.94
N ARG A 22 -12.49 21.76 -1.63
CA ARG A 22 -11.44 21.42 -2.61
C ARG A 22 -10.77 20.08 -2.36
N VAL A 23 -10.67 19.64 -1.10
CA VAL A 23 -9.89 18.45 -0.74
C VAL A 23 -10.81 17.36 -0.25
N HIS A 24 -10.79 16.24 -0.96
CA HIS A 24 -11.40 14.96 -0.58
C HIS A 24 -10.42 13.86 -0.94
N SER A 25 -9.48 13.57 -0.04
CA SER A 25 -8.40 12.62 -0.30
C SER A 25 -8.07 11.83 0.96
N GLY A 26 -6.96 11.08 0.92
CA GLY A 26 -6.50 10.30 2.04
C GLY A 26 -5.49 9.24 1.67
N VAL A 27 -5.18 8.43 2.68
CA VAL A 27 -4.33 7.25 2.56
C VAL A 27 -5.00 6.08 3.28
N THR A 28 -4.96 4.90 2.67
CA THR A 28 -5.26 3.64 3.35
C THR A 28 -4.00 2.80 3.42
N ALA A 29 -3.69 2.28 4.61
CA ALA A 29 -2.57 1.38 4.83
C ALA A 29 -3.07 -0.03 5.13
N ILE A 30 -2.44 -1.02 4.51
CA ILE A 30 -2.63 -2.45 4.80
C ILE A 30 -1.30 -2.95 5.34
N LEU A 31 -1.31 -3.44 6.57
CA LEU A 31 -0.13 -3.85 7.32
C LEU A 31 -0.27 -5.32 7.72
N PRO A 32 0.35 -6.24 6.97
CA PRO A 32 0.63 -7.58 7.46
C PRO A 32 1.56 -7.54 8.68
N GLU A 33 1.27 -8.37 9.68
CA GLU A 33 2.10 -8.48 10.87
C GLU A 33 3.50 -8.99 10.52
N GLY A 34 4.51 -8.32 11.11
CA GLY A 34 5.91 -8.69 10.93
C GLY A 34 6.51 -8.36 9.56
N VAL A 35 5.75 -7.80 8.61
CA VAL A 35 6.29 -7.42 7.30
C VAL A 35 7.44 -6.42 7.45
N GLY A 36 8.55 -6.69 6.76
CA GLY A 36 9.72 -5.82 6.79
C GLY A 36 10.87 -6.38 5.95
N PRO A 37 11.95 -5.62 5.74
CA PRO A 37 13.12 -6.08 4.97
C PRO A 37 13.82 -7.32 5.54
N HIS A 38 13.65 -7.59 6.84
CA HIS A 38 14.20 -8.78 7.51
C HIS A 38 13.19 -9.94 7.65
N ALA A 39 11.96 -9.73 7.18
CA ALA A 39 10.87 -10.69 7.22
C ALA A 39 9.93 -10.45 6.02
N PRO A 40 10.43 -10.62 4.77
CA PRO A 40 9.61 -10.45 3.59
C PRO A 40 8.52 -11.52 3.54
N LEU A 41 7.38 -11.16 2.97
CA LEU A 41 6.24 -12.06 2.78
C LEU A 41 6.11 -12.42 1.30
N PRO A 42 5.84 -13.70 0.94
CA PRO A 42 5.54 -14.06 -0.43
C PRO A 42 4.38 -13.25 -1.00
N ALA A 43 4.57 -12.66 -2.18
CA ALA A 43 3.59 -11.80 -2.83
C ALA A 43 3.66 -11.91 -4.37
N GLY A 44 2.57 -11.52 -5.03
CA GLY A 44 2.46 -11.52 -6.48
C GLY A 44 1.79 -10.26 -7.01
N PHE A 45 2.15 -9.86 -8.22
CA PHE A 45 1.62 -8.68 -8.88
C PHE A 45 1.09 -9.03 -10.27
N PHE A 46 -0.06 -8.45 -10.62
CA PHE A 46 -0.64 -8.55 -11.95
C PHE A 46 -1.28 -7.21 -12.33
N ALA A 47 -0.98 -6.73 -13.53
CA ALA A 47 -1.63 -5.57 -14.12
C ALA A 47 -2.52 -6.00 -15.28
N GLY A 48 -3.84 -5.93 -15.10
CA GLY A 48 -4.78 -6.08 -16.23
C GLY A 48 -4.66 -4.94 -17.24
N ASN A 49 -4.41 -3.71 -16.75
CA ASN A 49 -4.08 -2.53 -17.54
C ASN A 49 -3.12 -1.64 -16.74
N GLY A 50 -2.07 -1.14 -17.40
CA GLY A 50 -0.99 -0.39 -16.75
C GLY A 50 -1.21 1.11 -16.59
N TYR A 51 -2.43 1.64 -16.75
CA TYR A 51 -2.70 3.08 -16.68
C TYR A 51 -2.74 3.60 -15.23
N GLY A 52 -1.63 3.48 -14.51
CA GLY A 52 -1.49 3.86 -13.10
C GLY A 52 -0.06 4.26 -12.74
N LYS A 53 0.13 4.76 -11.52
CA LYS A 53 1.45 5.08 -10.96
C LYS A 53 1.62 4.17 -9.75
N LEU A 54 2.34 3.08 -9.94
CA LEU A 54 2.62 2.07 -8.93
C LEU A 54 4.10 2.15 -8.58
N ILE A 55 4.42 2.04 -7.29
CA ILE A 55 5.79 2.14 -6.77
C ILE A 55 6.10 0.81 -6.06
N GLY A 56 7.30 0.26 -6.31
CA GLY A 56 7.74 -1.01 -5.72
C GLY A 56 7.40 -2.27 -6.52
N THR A 57 6.59 -2.18 -7.59
CA THR A 57 6.13 -3.34 -8.34
C THR A 57 7.24 -4.08 -9.10
N THR A 58 8.31 -3.39 -9.50
CA THR A 58 9.45 -4.01 -10.18
C THR A 58 10.17 -5.01 -9.29
N GLN A 59 10.41 -4.66 -8.02
CA GLN A 59 11.05 -5.57 -7.06
C GLN A 59 10.11 -6.72 -6.69
N LEU A 60 8.83 -6.42 -6.46
CA LEU A 60 7.83 -7.46 -6.18
C LEU A 60 7.75 -8.49 -7.33
N ALA A 61 7.77 -8.03 -8.58
CA ALA A 61 7.76 -8.92 -9.74
C ALA A 61 9.04 -9.76 -9.90
N GLU A 62 10.19 -9.23 -9.50
CA GLU A 62 11.49 -9.92 -9.57
C GLU A 62 11.68 -10.94 -8.44
N LEU A 63 11.38 -10.54 -7.21
CA LEU A 63 11.66 -11.34 -6.01
C LEU A 63 10.46 -12.17 -5.55
N GLY A 64 9.24 -11.79 -5.94
CA GLY A 64 8.02 -12.42 -5.41
C GLY A 64 7.79 -12.12 -3.94
N GLU A 65 8.28 -10.98 -3.45
CA GLU A 65 8.33 -10.64 -2.03
C GLU A 65 7.76 -9.23 -1.76
N LEU A 66 7.06 -9.11 -0.63
CA LEU A 66 6.59 -7.86 -0.04
C LEU A 66 7.34 -7.61 1.28
N GLU A 67 8.03 -6.49 1.36
CA GLU A 67 8.85 -6.11 2.52
C GLU A 67 8.36 -4.82 3.21
N THR A 68 7.22 -4.29 2.77
CA THR A 68 6.62 -3.06 3.29
C THR A 68 5.10 -3.19 3.48
N PRO A 69 4.48 -2.29 4.25
CA PRO A 69 3.02 -2.12 4.22
C PRO A 69 2.56 -1.66 2.83
N LEU A 70 1.35 -2.07 2.41
CA LEU A 70 0.75 -1.55 1.17
C LEU A 70 0.02 -0.24 1.45
N LEU A 71 0.30 0.78 0.65
CA LEU A 71 -0.31 2.10 0.78
C LEU A 71 -1.13 2.43 -0.47
N LEU A 72 -2.37 2.88 -0.25
CA LEU A 72 -3.31 3.30 -1.29
C LEU A 72 -3.60 4.79 -1.14
N THR A 73 -3.43 5.56 -2.22
CA THR A 73 -3.69 7.00 -2.24
C THR A 73 -4.06 7.48 -3.65
N SER A 74 -4.22 8.80 -3.82
CA SER A 74 -4.47 9.43 -5.11
C SER A 74 -3.23 9.44 -6.02
N THR A 75 -3.45 9.45 -7.33
CA THR A 75 -2.41 9.37 -8.37
C THR A 75 -1.24 10.33 -8.16
N LEU A 76 -1.53 11.59 -7.80
CA LEU A 76 -0.50 12.63 -7.62
C LEU A 76 0.12 12.63 -6.22
N SER A 77 -0.41 11.83 -5.29
CA SER A 77 0.14 11.67 -3.94
C SER A 77 1.01 10.42 -3.79
N ALA A 78 1.02 9.53 -4.79
CA ALA A 78 1.75 8.26 -4.75
C ALA A 78 3.22 8.44 -4.34
N PHE A 79 3.93 9.40 -4.96
CA PHE A 79 5.34 9.67 -4.64
C PHE A 79 5.54 10.21 -3.22
N ARG A 80 4.65 11.09 -2.73
CA ARG A 80 4.72 11.62 -1.36
C ARG A 80 4.48 10.54 -0.31
N VAL A 81 3.53 9.64 -0.59
CA VAL A 81 3.23 8.52 0.30
C VAL A 81 4.35 7.49 0.30
N ALA A 82 4.98 7.23 -0.85
CA ALA A 82 6.17 6.39 -0.92
C ALA A 82 7.36 7.02 -0.18
N ASP A 83 7.62 8.31 -0.37
CA ASP A 83 8.67 9.06 0.34
C ASP A 83 8.47 9.01 1.86
N ALA A 84 7.23 9.24 2.33
CA ALA A 84 6.90 9.15 3.74
C ALA A 84 6.98 7.74 4.34
N LEU A 85 6.98 6.68 3.52
CA LEU A 85 7.16 5.30 3.98
C LEU A 85 8.63 4.94 4.19
N VAL A 86 9.52 5.52 3.37
CA VAL A 86 10.96 5.20 3.39
C VAL A 86 11.78 6.19 4.23
N GLY A 87 11.24 7.38 4.51
CA GLY A 87 11.84 8.41 5.37
C GLY A 87 11.64 8.15 6.85
#